data_AF-A0AAU1AN15-F1
#
_entry.id   AF-A0AAU1AN15-F1
#
_cell.length_a   1.000
_cell.length_b   1.000
_cell.length_c   1.000
_cell.angle_alpha   90.00
_cell.angle_beta   90.00
_cell.angle_gamma   90.00
#
_symmetry.space_group_name_H-M   'P 1'
#
loop_
_entity.id
_entity.type
_entity.pdbx_description
1 polymer ?
#
loop_
_entity_poly.entity_id
_entity_poly.type
_entity_poly.pdbx_seq_one_letter_code
_entity_poly.pdbx_strand_id
1 'polypeptide(L)'
;MRKAFVVSAALLLVAFAVQFVFAAVGAFTKPGGDGAYALHSANGMAVIPVLTLLTALFAALAKAPGRLVGLAILPFGLVVVQALLAMLANASTDAAGVSTAFGLTLGGLHALNGIVAVHVVVGVLRAARRLGGPVPVGDTREAVREGEPA
;
A
#
# COMPACT_ATOMS: atom_id res chain seq x y z
N MET A 1 17.01 -4.97 -10.89
CA MET A 1 16.04 -4.37 -9.95
C MET A 1 14.87 -5.26 -9.50
N ARG A 2 14.64 -6.45 -10.11
CA ARG A 2 13.51 -7.33 -9.72
C ARG A 2 13.56 -7.80 -8.25
N LYS A 3 14.74 -8.18 -7.74
CA LYS A 3 14.93 -8.51 -6.31
C LYS A 3 14.59 -7.32 -5.40
N ALA A 4 15.11 -6.13 -5.73
CA ALA A 4 14.82 -4.90 -4.97
C ALA A 4 13.32 -4.59 -4.94
N PHE A 5 12.62 -4.75 -6.06
CA PHE A 5 11.16 -4.58 -6.13
C PHE A 5 10.40 -5.58 -5.25
N VAL A 6 10.80 -6.86 -5.24
CA VAL A 6 10.19 -7.86 -4.35
C VAL A 6 10.43 -7.51 -2.88
N VAL A 7 11.66 -7.13 -2.53
CA VAL A 7 12.03 -6.75 -1.15
C VAL A 7 11.26 -5.51 -0.72
N SER A 8 11.20 -4.46 -1.54
CA SER A 8 10.49 -3.23 -1.18
C SER A 8 8.99 -3.47 -1.06
N ALA A 9 8.38 -4.27 -1.93
CA ALA A 9 6.97 -4.64 -1.83
C ALA A 9 6.67 -5.46 -0.55
N ALA A 10 7.61 -6.32 -0.14
CA ALA A 10 7.48 -7.06 1.12
C ALA A 10 7.61 -6.14 2.34
N LEU A 11 8.58 -5.23 2.33
CA LEU A 11 8.72 -4.22 3.38
C LEU A 11 7.50 -3.30 3.45
N LEU A 12 6.92 -2.93 2.30
CA LEU A 12 5.71 -2.12 2.25
C LEU A 12 4.53 -2.86 2.89
N LEU A 13 4.39 -4.17 2.62
CA LEU A 13 3.37 -4.99 3.27
C LEU A 13 3.56 -5.03 4.80
N VAL A 14 4.80 -5.19 5.26
CA VAL A 14 5.12 -5.16 6.69
C VAL A 14 4.80 -3.80 7.30
N ALA A 15 5.14 -2.70 6.64
CA ALA A 15 4.84 -1.35 7.11
C ALA A 15 3.33 -1.12 7.27
N PHE A 16 2.51 -1.60 6.32
CA PHE A 16 1.06 -1.57 6.45
C PHE A 16 0.53 -2.50 7.55
N ALA A 17 1.11 -3.69 7.74
CA ALA A 17 0.71 -4.59 8.83
C ALA A 17 0.98 -3.97 10.21
N VAL A 18 2.17 -3.40 10.40
CA VAL A 18 2.57 -2.70 11.63
C VAL A 18 1.74 -1.43 11.85
N GLN A 19 1.23 -0.80 10.79
CA GLN A 19 0.34 0.37 10.91
C GLN A 19 -0.91 0.08 11.77
N PHE A 20 -1.49 -1.12 11.68
CA PHE A 20 -2.63 -1.53 12.50
C PHE A 20 -2.22 -1.73 13.97
N VAL A 21 -1.02 -2.26 14.20
CA VAL A 21 -0.47 -2.38 15.57
C VAL A 21 -0.29 -0.98 16.16
N PHE A 22 0.29 -0.04 15.42
CA PHE A 22 0.44 1.34 15.89
C PHE A 22 -0.91 2.04 16.12
N ALA A 23 -1.92 1.77 15.28
CA ALA A 23 -3.27 2.27 15.50
C ALA A 23 -3.86 1.72 16.81
N ALA A 24 -3.68 0.42 17.07
CA ALA A 24 -4.12 -0.22 18.31
C ALA A 24 -3.38 0.34 19.53
N VAL A 25 -2.06 0.53 19.46
CA VAL A 25 -1.28 1.17 20.54
C VAL A 25 -1.87 2.53 20.88
N GLY A 26 -2.15 3.37 19.89
CA GLY A 26 -2.79 4.67 20.13
C GLY A 26 -4.18 4.56 20.75
N ALA A 27 -5.01 3.64 20.24
CA ALA A 27 -6.37 3.44 20.73
C ALA A 27 -6.44 2.90 22.17
N PHE A 28 -5.46 2.09 22.59
CA PHE A 28 -5.46 1.42 23.89
C PHE A 28 -4.61 2.12 24.97
N THR A 29 -3.80 3.12 24.62
CA THR A 29 -2.99 3.89 25.58
C THR A 29 -3.86 4.73 26.52
N LYS A 30 -3.63 4.65 27.84
CA LYS A 30 -4.35 5.42 28.87
C LYS A 30 -3.38 6.04 29.91
N PRO A 31 -3.59 7.31 30.31
CA PRO A 31 -4.52 8.26 29.71
C PRO A 31 -4.14 8.55 28.24
N GLY A 32 -5.15 8.71 27.38
CA GLY A 32 -4.92 9.11 25.99
C GLY A 32 -4.50 10.58 25.94
N GLY A 33 -3.58 10.92 25.03
CA GLY A 33 -3.11 12.29 24.82
C GLY A 33 -2.53 12.44 23.41
N ASP A 34 -2.08 13.65 23.07
CA ASP A 34 -1.67 14.04 21.70
C ASP A 34 -0.60 13.11 21.09
N GLY A 35 0.24 12.49 21.92
CA GLY A 35 1.28 11.55 21.50
C GLY A 35 0.83 10.10 21.29
N ALA A 36 -0.40 9.73 21.65
CA ALA A 36 -0.83 8.32 21.65
C ALA A 36 -0.73 7.68 20.26
N TYR A 37 -0.98 8.46 19.19
CA TYR A 37 -0.91 8.02 17.80
C TYR A 37 0.40 8.40 17.09
N ALA A 38 1.45 8.85 17.81
CA ALA A 38 2.67 9.35 17.20
C ALA A 38 3.33 8.32 16.25
N LEU A 39 3.42 7.05 16.66
CA LEU A 39 3.96 5.99 15.81
C LEU A 39 3.09 5.70 14.58
N HIS A 40 1.76 5.70 14.75
CA HIS A 40 0.81 5.52 13.67
C HIS A 40 0.92 6.66 12.64
N SER A 41 1.01 7.89 13.12
CA SER A 41 1.17 9.09 12.29
C SER A 41 2.51 9.07 11.55
N ALA A 42 3.63 8.84 12.24
CA ALA A 42 4.95 8.81 11.63
C ALA A 42 5.07 7.74 10.52
N ASN A 43 4.57 6.53 10.77
CA ASN A 43 4.61 5.46 9.77
C ASN A 43 3.65 5.75 8.60
N GLY A 44 2.44 6.25 8.87
CA GLY A 44 1.43 6.56 7.86
C GLY A 44 1.76 7.77 6.99
N MET A 45 2.41 8.79 7.54
CA MET A 45 2.68 10.07 6.86
C MET A 45 4.07 10.15 6.22
N ALA A 46 5.03 9.35 6.68
CA ALA A 46 6.40 9.37 6.14
C ALA A 46 6.83 8.01 5.58
N VAL A 47 6.84 6.96 6.41
CA VAL A 47 7.43 5.66 6.03
C VAL A 47 6.68 5.01 4.87
N ILE A 48 5.36 4.85 4.98
CA ILE A 48 4.54 4.22 3.94
C ILE A 48 4.59 5.01 2.62
N PRO A 49 4.40 6.34 2.58
CA PRO A 49 4.53 7.12 1.36
C PRO A 49 5.88 6.96 0.66
N VAL A 50 6.98 7.13 1.40
CA VAL A 50 8.34 6.99 0.85
C VAL A 50 8.56 5.58 0.31
N LEU A 51 8.19 4.56 1.07
CA LEU A 51 8.37 3.17 0.68
C LEU A 51 7.48 2.76 -0.51
N THR A 52 6.30 3.37 -0.64
CA THR A 52 5.44 3.22 -1.81
C THR A 52 6.10 3.79 -3.06
N LEU A 53 6.62 5.03 -2.99
CA LEU A 53 7.31 5.67 -4.11
C LEU A 53 8.58 4.90 -4.51
N LEU A 54 9.36 4.42 -3.53
CA LEU A 54 10.50 3.54 -3.78
C LEU A 54 10.10 2.23 -4.46
N THR A 55 8.98 1.63 -4.03
CA THR A 55 8.46 0.40 -4.63
C THR A 55 8.00 0.62 -6.07
N ALA A 56 7.33 1.73 -6.36
CA ALA A 56 6.97 2.12 -7.72
C ALA A 56 8.20 2.38 -8.61
N LEU A 57 9.21 3.07 -8.07
CA LEU A 57 10.49 3.29 -8.75
C LEU A 57 11.16 1.96 -9.09
N PHE A 58 11.26 1.03 -8.14
CA PHE A 58 11.85 -0.28 -8.40
C PHE A 58 11.04 -1.13 -9.37
N ALA A 59 9.70 -0.98 -9.41
CA ALA A 59 8.87 -1.60 -10.44
C ALA A 59 9.26 -1.08 -11.84
N ALA A 60 9.38 0.24 -11.99
CA ALA A 60 9.78 0.86 -13.25
C ALA A 60 11.20 0.42 -13.67
N LEU A 61 12.17 0.49 -12.76
CA LEU A 61 13.56 0.08 -13.02
C LEU A 61 13.69 -1.45 -13.23
N ALA A 62 12.74 -2.25 -12.76
CA ALA A 62 12.66 -3.68 -13.05
C ALA A 62 12.09 -3.99 -14.44
N LYS A 63 11.71 -2.96 -15.21
CA LYS A 63 11.01 -3.07 -16.49
C LYS A 63 9.69 -3.83 -16.35
N ALA A 64 8.96 -3.57 -15.26
CA ALA A 64 7.61 -4.09 -15.06
C ALA A 64 6.64 -3.48 -16.10
N PRO A 65 5.55 -4.19 -16.47
CA PRO A 65 4.52 -3.62 -17.33
C PRO A 65 3.89 -2.39 -16.68
N GLY A 66 3.50 -1.39 -17.48
CA GLY A 66 2.98 -0.11 -16.97
C GLY A 66 1.81 -0.25 -15.99
N ARG A 67 0.92 -1.23 -16.20
CA ARG A 67 -0.16 -1.57 -15.27
C ARG A 67 0.32 -1.92 -13.86
N LEU A 68 1.48 -2.58 -13.74
CA LEU A 68 2.05 -2.95 -12.45
C LEU A 68 2.77 -1.77 -11.80
N VAL A 69 3.38 -0.89 -12.59
CA VAL A 69 3.91 0.38 -12.07
C VAL A 69 2.77 1.23 -11.50
N GLY A 70 1.65 1.34 -12.23
CA GLY A 70 0.44 2.01 -11.75
C GLY A 70 -0.11 1.38 -10.46
N LEU A 71 -0.19 0.04 -10.41
CA LEU A 71 -0.61 -0.68 -9.20
C LEU A 71 0.34 -0.43 -8.01
N ALA A 72 1.64 -0.28 -8.26
CA ALA A 72 2.63 0.03 -7.22
C ALA A 72 2.55 1.49 -6.73
N ILE A 73 2.00 2.42 -7.53
CA ILE A 73 1.75 3.82 -7.13
C ILE A 73 0.44 3.94 -6.35
N LEU A 74 -0.56 3.10 -6.64
CA LEU A 74 -1.90 3.18 -6.03
C LEU A 74 -1.93 3.32 -4.50
N PRO A 75 -1.09 2.61 -3.69
CA PRO A 75 -1.08 2.79 -2.24
C PRO A 75 -0.81 4.24 -1.80
N PHE A 76 -0.08 5.03 -2.58
CA PHE A 76 0.19 6.43 -2.27
C PHE A 76 -1.10 7.25 -2.33
N GLY A 77 -1.89 7.07 -3.39
CA GLY A 77 -3.21 7.71 -3.50
C GLY A 77 -4.14 7.29 -2.37
N LEU A 78 -4.11 6.01 -1.98
CA LEU A 78 -4.90 5.51 -0.84
C LEU A 78 -4.46 6.13 0.50
N VAL A 79 -3.17 6.41 0.69
CA VAL A 79 -2.68 7.13 1.88
C VAL A 79 -3.11 8.59 1.88
N VAL A 80 -3.15 9.26 0.73
CA VAL A 80 -3.72 10.60 0.64
C VAL A 80 -5.18 10.60 1.08
N VAL A 81 -5.97 9.62 0.61
CA VAL A 81 -7.36 9.43 1.04
C VAL A 81 -7.45 9.12 2.55
N GLN A 82 -6.54 8.30 3.11
CA GLN A 82 -6.46 8.06 4.56
C GLN A 82 -6.35 9.36 5.35
N ALA A 83 -5.43 10.24 4.95
CA ALA A 83 -5.15 11.49 5.65
C ALA A 83 -6.37 12.43 5.60
N LEU A 84 -7.04 12.51 4.45
CA LEU A 84 -8.28 13.28 4.30
C LEU A 84 -9.40 12.74 5.19
N LEU A 85 -9.61 11.41 5.22
CA LEU A 85 -10.62 10.79 6.07
C LEU A 85 -10.35 11.03 7.56
N ALA A 86 -9.09 10.90 7.99
CA ALA A 86 -8.69 11.16 9.38
C ALA A 86 -8.88 12.62 9.77
N MET A 87 -8.47 13.56 8.90
CA MET A 87 -8.66 14.99 9.11
C MET A 87 -10.15 15.34 9.26
N LEU A 88 -11.00 14.86 8.35
CA LEU A 88 -12.44 15.12 8.41
C LEU A 88 -13.09 14.46 9.63
N ALA A 89 -12.67 13.24 10.01
CA ALA A 89 -13.15 12.57 11.20
C ALA A 89 -12.84 13.38 12.48
N ASN A 90 -11.59 13.85 12.60
CA ASN A 90 -11.14 14.66 13.73
C ASN A 90 -11.81 16.04 13.78
N ALA A 91 -12.15 16.63 12.63
CA ALA A 91 -12.88 17.89 12.56
C ALA A 91 -14.39 17.74 12.87
N SER A 92 -14.91 16.51 12.87
CA SER A 92 -16.34 16.23 13.01
C SER A 92 -16.73 15.90 14.45
N THR A 93 -16.50 16.86 15.35
CA THR A 93 -16.84 16.76 16.79
C THR A 93 -17.99 17.68 17.18
N ASP A 94 -18.66 17.37 18.29
CA ASP A 94 -19.62 18.28 18.93
C ASP A 94 -18.92 19.39 19.74
N ALA A 95 -19.70 20.23 20.41
CA ALA A 95 -19.19 21.33 21.22
C ALA A 95 -18.36 20.88 22.45
N ALA A 96 -18.50 19.63 22.88
CA ALA A 96 -17.72 19.03 23.95
C ALA A 96 -16.47 18.30 23.44
N GLY A 97 -16.21 18.30 22.13
CA GLY A 97 -15.08 17.61 21.50
C GLY A 97 -15.30 16.11 21.30
N VAL A 98 -16.53 15.62 21.47
CA VAL A 98 -16.86 14.20 21.27
C VAL A 98 -17.14 13.94 19.78
N SER A 99 -16.67 12.82 19.25
CA SER A 99 -16.91 12.43 17.85
C SER A 99 -18.40 12.31 17.54
N THR A 100 -18.86 12.99 16.49
CA THR A 100 -20.22 12.83 15.96
C THR A 100 -20.38 11.49 15.24
N ALA A 101 -21.61 11.06 14.96
CA ALA A 101 -21.87 9.88 14.15
C ALA A 101 -21.21 9.95 12.75
N PHE A 102 -21.18 11.15 12.16
CA PHE A 102 -20.48 11.41 10.90
C PHE A 102 -18.97 11.25 11.06
N GLY A 103 -18.37 11.84 12.10
CA GLY A 103 -16.95 11.67 12.41
C GLY A 103 -16.56 10.20 12.65
N LEU A 104 -17.38 9.45 13.38
CA LEU A 104 -17.19 8.00 13.59
C LEU A 104 -17.27 7.22 12.28
N THR A 105 -18.21 7.58 11.40
CA THR A 105 -18.33 6.95 10.07
C THR A 105 -17.07 7.19 9.24
N LEU A 106 -16.55 8.42 9.23
CA LEU A 106 -15.30 8.76 8.55
C LEU A 106 -14.09 8.01 9.15
N GLY A 107 -14.03 7.88 10.47
CA GLY A 107 -13.02 7.06 11.16
C GLY A 107 -13.10 5.58 10.77
N GLY A 108 -14.30 5.03 10.62
CA GLY A 108 -14.52 3.68 10.11
C GLY A 108 -14.07 3.52 8.65
N LEU A 109 -14.39 4.49 7.79
CA LEU A 109 -13.93 4.52 6.39
C LEU A 109 -12.41 4.63 6.30
N HIS A 110 -11.78 5.38 7.21
CA HIS A 110 -10.32 5.40 7.34
C HIS A 110 -9.80 3.99 7.63
N ALA A 111 -10.31 3.27 8.63
CA ALA A 111 -9.89 1.90 8.88
C ALA A 111 -10.09 0.97 7.67
N LEU A 112 -11.25 1.07 7.00
CA LEU A 112 -11.58 0.26 5.82
C LEU A 112 -10.62 0.51 4.64
N ASN A 113 -10.31 1.77 4.34
CA ASN A 113 -9.37 2.10 3.27
C ASN A 113 -7.95 1.57 3.59
N GLY A 114 -7.55 1.52 4.87
CA GLY A 114 -6.32 0.85 5.29
C GLY A 114 -6.30 -0.64 4.91
N ILE A 115 -7.42 -1.35 5.11
CA ILE A 115 -7.57 -2.76 4.71
C ILE A 115 -7.48 -2.90 3.18
N VAL A 116 -8.12 -2.00 2.42
CA VAL A 116 -8.03 -1.99 0.96
C VAL A 116 -6.57 -1.78 0.51
N ALA A 117 -5.83 -0.88 1.14
CA ALA A 117 -4.43 -0.64 0.82
C ALA A 117 -3.56 -1.90 1.04
N VAL A 118 -3.80 -2.65 2.13
CA VAL A 118 -3.13 -3.95 2.35
C VAL A 118 -3.39 -4.91 1.18
N HIS A 119 -4.65 -5.03 0.73
CA HIS A 119 -5.00 -5.91 -0.39
C HIS A 119 -4.27 -5.52 -1.68
N VAL A 120 -4.18 -4.22 -1.96
CA VAL A 120 -3.42 -3.69 -3.11
C VAL A 120 -1.95 -4.07 -2.99
N VAL A 121 -1.32 -3.86 -1.83
CA VAL A 121 0.10 -4.16 -1.61
C VAL A 121 0.40 -5.67 -1.68
N VAL A 122 -0.52 -6.52 -1.22
CA VAL A 122 -0.44 -7.98 -1.44
C VAL A 122 -0.44 -8.30 -2.94
N GLY A 123 -1.30 -7.63 -3.72
CA GLY A 123 -1.32 -7.73 -5.18
C GLY A 123 0.02 -7.33 -5.82
N VAL A 124 0.60 -6.21 -5.39
CA VAL A 124 1.93 -5.74 -5.84
C VAL A 124 3.00 -6.78 -5.53
N LEU A 125 3.06 -7.29 -4.30
CA LEU A 125 4.06 -8.29 -3.89
C LEU A 125 3.94 -9.59 -4.69
N ARG A 126 2.71 -10.09 -4.91
CA ARG A 126 2.47 -11.29 -5.73
C ARG A 126 2.93 -11.08 -7.17
N ALA A 127 2.64 -9.92 -7.76
CA ALA A 127 3.07 -9.58 -9.10
C ALA A 127 4.60 -9.40 -9.20
N ALA A 128 5.22 -8.76 -8.21
CA ALA A 128 6.68 -8.61 -8.12
C ALA A 128 7.39 -9.97 -8.08
N ARG A 129 6.89 -10.91 -7.27
CA ARG A 129 7.44 -12.28 -7.19
C ARG A 129 7.31 -13.04 -8.50
N ARG A 130 6.20 -12.89 -9.22
CA ARG A 130 6.02 -13.49 -10.56
C ARG A 130 7.01 -12.95 -11.58
N LEU A 131 7.30 -11.65 -11.55
CA LEU A 131 8.35 -11.05 -12.38
C LEU A 131 9.76 -11.51 -11.98
N GLY A 132 10.00 -11.77 -10.70
CA GLY A 132 11.31 -12.19 -10.18
C GLY A 132 11.60 -13.68 -10.30
N GLY A 133 10.59 -14.51 -10.57
CA GLY A 133 10.73 -15.97 -10.68
C GLY A 133 11.40 -16.42 -11.98
N PRO A 134 11.91 -17.67 -12.03
CA PRO A 134 12.42 -18.27 -13.27
C PRO A 134 11.36 -18.27 -14.37
N VAL A 135 11.75 -17.95 -15.61
CA VAL A 135 10.89 -18.17 -16.78
C VAL A 135 10.75 -19.69 -16.96
N PRO A 136 9.52 -20.26 -17.03
CA PRO A 136 9.36 -21.67 -17.33
C PRO A 136 10.01 -22.00 -18.68
N VAL A 137 10.92 -22.97 -18.67
CA VAL A 137 11.55 -23.53 -19.88
C VAL A 137 10.45 -24.29 -20.64
N GLY A 138 9.79 -23.65 -21.58
CA GLY A 138 8.69 -24.28 -22.32
C GLY A 138 8.01 -23.43 -23.39
N ASP A 139 8.29 -22.12 -23.47
CA ASP A 139 7.66 -21.24 -24.45
C ASP A 139 8.55 -20.93 -25.67
N THR A 140 9.58 -21.75 -25.91
CA THR A 140 10.33 -21.76 -27.17
C THR A 140 9.59 -22.67 -28.16
N ARG A 141 8.33 -22.33 -28.50
CA ARG A 141 7.76 -22.85 -29.75
C ARG A 141 8.48 -22.11 -30.87
N GLU A 142 9.46 -22.81 -31.44
CA GLU A 142 10.10 -22.47 -32.70
C GLU A 142 9.01 -22.07 -33.70
N ALA A 143 9.06 -20.80 -34.14
CA ALA A 143 8.37 -20.38 -35.34
C ALA A 143 9.06 -21.05 -36.54
N VAL A 144 8.75 -22.33 -36.77
CA VAL A 144 9.04 -23.00 -38.03
C VAL A 144 8.22 -22.26 -39.09
N ARG A 145 8.90 -21.45 -39.90
CA ARG A 145 8.35 -20.92 -41.15
C ARG A 145 8.04 -22.12 -42.04
N GLU A 146 6.77 -22.48 -42.17
CA GLU A 146 6.32 -23.32 -43.27
C GLU A 146 6.45 -22.50 -44.56
N GLY A 147 7.39 -22.94 -45.42
CA GLY A 147 7.67 -22.32 -46.70
C GLY A 147 6.54 -22.54 -47.72
N GLU A 148 6.39 -21.54 -48.58
CA GLU A 148 5.52 -21.55 -49.77
C GLU A 148 5.79 -22.75 -50.69
N PRO A 149 4.75 -23.35 -51.30
CA PRO A 149 4.91 -24.19 -52.47
C PRO A 149 4.95 -23.38 -53.78
N ALA A 150 5.73 -23.91 -54.72
CA ALA A 150 6.18 -23.39 -56.01
C ALA A 150 5.11 -23.21 -57.10
#